data_AF-A0A914BIR8-F1
#
_entry.id   AF-A0A914BIR8-F1
#
_cell.length_a   1.000
_cell.length_b   1.000
_cell.length_c   1.000
_cell.angle_alpha   90.00
_cell.angle_beta   90.00
_cell.angle_gamma   90.00
#
_symmetry.space_group_name_H-M   'P 1'
#
loop_
_entity.id
_entity.type
_entity.pdbx_description
1 polymer ?
#
loop_
_entity_poly.entity_id
_entity_poly.type
_entity_poly.pdbx_seq_one_letter_code
_entity_poly.pdbx_strand_id
1 'polypeptide(L)'
;MEGKIKGNDSVVCETEPLLNRRAPKLSGRERAASRWVTVEPLLLLAACSYMLTAVLRIQYVLVRVQESYNYTVHTDSPCPVRNQTGNMSYISDADTQARIQADSARWMLFFSLAGALPGFVSAILMGALSDRFGRKIFLNLSTIGSASFAGVCTAVMAFNLRLEVFYAADLAFGLTGGQMSVLSLCYSYIADVTTKKQRTFRIVVIETVFVLVGLFQVGAEYCYEALGFATTAGIATGLGVLAFIYSVIPHILIETIERKGQQPLVQTLRQTVRGVGRLFYSEGGAVRTWCLLLIFATLFMLTPMESSFQVRTLYVQAEPFCWSPVTIGYNAALFSTVLLVGNIGGFKLLSKCFSSQWIFHISCFSTVGVYVVFGLHFRNIGVWRFSFQ
;
A
#
# COMPACT_ATOMS: atom_id res chain seq x y z
N MET A 1 -5.97 -81.88 -16.70
CA MET A 1 -6.92 -82.09 -15.59
C MET A 1 -6.26 -81.53 -14.35
N GLU A 2 -6.49 -80.24 -14.08
CA GLU A 2 -7.46 -79.74 -13.09
C GLU A 2 -6.88 -79.86 -11.67
N GLY A 3 -6.45 -78.75 -11.05
CA GLY A 3 -7.28 -77.89 -10.21
C GLY A 3 -7.10 -78.33 -8.74
N LYS A 4 -6.92 -77.51 -7.71
CA LYS A 4 -7.50 -76.20 -7.40
C LYS A 4 -6.75 -75.64 -6.19
N ILE A 5 -6.39 -74.36 -6.25
CA ILE A 5 -6.00 -73.52 -5.11
C ILE A 5 -7.28 -73.16 -4.34
N LYS A 6 -7.28 -73.30 -3.01
CA LYS A 6 -8.28 -72.66 -2.13
C LYS A 6 -7.55 -71.75 -1.14
N GLY A 7 -7.47 -70.46 -1.49
CA GLY A 7 -7.23 -69.37 -0.56
C GLY A 7 -8.52 -69.07 0.20
N ASN A 8 -8.39 -68.88 1.50
CA ASN A 8 -9.46 -68.61 2.43
C ASN A 8 -9.64 -67.09 2.56
N ASP A 9 -10.35 -66.47 1.61
CA ASP A 9 -10.75 -65.07 1.73
C ASP A 9 -12.15 -65.01 2.36
N SER A 10 -12.17 -64.85 3.68
CA SER A 10 -13.36 -64.45 4.41
C SER A 10 -13.75 -63.04 3.97
N VAL A 11 -14.83 -62.95 3.18
CA VAL A 11 -15.50 -61.71 2.81
C VAL A 11 -16.05 -61.06 4.10
N VAL A 12 -15.33 -60.05 4.61
CA VAL A 12 -15.85 -59.15 5.63
C VAL A 12 -16.86 -58.24 4.94
N CYS A 13 -18.15 -58.54 5.08
CA CYS A 13 -19.21 -57.62 4.73
C CYS A 13 -19.15 -56.40 5.67
N GLU A 14 -18.52 -55.31 5.21
CA GLU A 14 -18.69 -53.99 5.81
C GLU A 14 -20.18 -53.61 5.75
N THR A 15 -20.84 -53.74 6.90
CA THR A 15 -22.25 -53.39 7.12
C THR A 15 -22.37 -52.12 7.97
N GLU A 16 -21.41 -51.20 7.86
CA GLU A 16 -21.54 -49.87 8.45
C GLU A 16 -22.05 -48.84 7.42
N PRO A 17 -23.12 -48.10 7.72
CA PRO A 17 -23.63 -47.08 6.82
C PRO A 17 -22.61 -45.93 6.69
N LEU A 18 -22.17 -45.67 5.45
CA LEU A 18 -21.25 -44.58 5.05
C LEU A 18 -21.72 -43.16 5.44
N LEU A 19 -22.93 -43.02 5.98
CA LEU A 19 -23.55 -41.74 6.36
C LEU A 19 -23.10 -41.18 7.72
N ASN A 20 -22.29 -41.90 8.51
CA ASN A 20 -21.83 -41.41 9.82
C ASN A 20 -20.35 -40.98 9.86
N ARG A 21 -19.69 -40.81 8.71
CA ARG A 21 -18.47 -39.98 8.67
C ARG A 21 -18.91 -38.52 8.78
N ARG A 22 -18.86 -37.96 10.00
CA ARG A 22 -18.78 -36.50 10.18
C ARG A 22 -17.80 -35.99 9.13
N ALA A 23 -18.27 -35.16 8.19
CA ALA A 23 -17.40 -34.56 7.18
C ALA A 23 -16.15 -34.04 7.90
N PRO A 24 -14.94 -34.38 7.43
CA PRO A 24 -13.72 -33.96 8.11
C PRO A 24 -13.81 -32.44 8.31
N LYS A 25 -13.65 -31.98 9.54
CA LYS A 25 -13.67 -30.54 9.84
C LYS A 25 -12.51 -29.92 9.07
N LEU A 26 -12.80 -29.36 7.89
CA LEU A 26 -11.84 -28.69 7.03
C LEU A 26 -11.06 -27.67 7.88
N SER A 27 -9.74 -27.75 7.81
CA SER A 27 -8.83 -26.78 8.42
C SER A 27 -9.20 -25.37 7.96
N GLY A 28 -8.93 -24.36 8.80
CA GLY A 28 -9.14 -22.95 8.42
C GLY A 28 -8.48 -22.62 7.08
N ARG A 29 -7.30 -23.19 6.83
CA ARG A 29 -6.58 -23.07 5.56
C ARG A 29 -7.31 -23.68 4.38
N GLU A 30 -7.86 -24.88 4.52
CA GLU A 30 -8.57 -25.58 3.44
C GLU A 30 -9.86 -24.85 3.09
N ARG A 31 -10.56 -24.35 4.11
CA ARG A 31 -11.75 -23.53 3.94
C ARG A 31 -11.43 -22.20 3.25
N ALA A 32 -10.34 -21.54 3.63
CA ALA A 32 -9.88 -20.33 2.95
C ALA A 32 -9.47 -20.60 1.50
N ALA A 33 -8.78 -21.71 1.21
CA ALA A 33 -8.35 -22.10 -0.13
C ALA A 33 -9.51 -22.47 -1.07
N SER A 34 -10.63 -22.95 -0.52
CA SER A 34 -11.85 -23.22 -1.31
C SER A 34 -12.57 -21.96 -1.80
N ARG A 35 -12.25 -20.78 -1.25
CA ARG A 35 -12.91 -19.52 -1.58
C ARG A 35 -12.19 -18.79 -2.71
N TRP A 36 -12.98 -18.25 -3.62
CA TRP A 36 -12.49 -17.41 -4.73
C TRP A 36 -12.16 -15.98 -4.28
N VAL A 37 -12.88 -15.48 -3.27
CA VAL A 37 -12.68 -14.15 -2.67
C VAL A 37 -12.25 -14.33 -1.22
N THR A 38 -11.14 -13.69 -0.87
CA THR A 38 -10.45 -13.82 0.42
C THR A 38 -10.06 -12.45 0.97
N VAL A 39 -8.81 -12.02 0.77
CA VAL A 39 -8.26 -10.75 1.26
C VAL A 39 -8.38 -9.59 0.25
N GLU A 40 -8.85 -9.85 -0.97
CA GLU A 40 -8.98 -8.87 -2.03
C GLU A 40 -9.86 -7.66 -1.65
N PRO A 41 -11.08 -7.83 -1.11
CA PRO A 41 -11.92 -6.69 -0.73
C PRO A 41 -11.33 -5.89 0.44
N LEU A 42 -10.69 -6.57 1.39
CA LEU A 42 -10.00 -5.94 2.50
C LEU A 42 -8.87 -5.04 1.99
N LEU A 43 -8.04 -5.56 1.08
CA LEU A 43 -6.95 -4.80 0.49
C LEU A 43 -7.47 -3.58 -0.26
N LEU A 44 -8.52 -3.75 -1.08
CA LEU A 44 -9.11 -2.65 -1.83
C LEU A 44 -9.60 -1.54 -0.90
N LEU A 45 -10.40 -1.88 0.12
CA LEU A 45 -10.97 -0.91 1.06
C LEU A 45 -9.89 -0.19 1.87
N ALA A 46 -8.92 -0.94 2.40
CA ALA A 46 -7.81 -0.37 3.19
C ALA A 46 -6.89 0.50 2.34
N ALA A 47 -6.57 0.07 1.11
CA ALA A 47 -5.75 0.83 0.19
C ALA A 47 -6.46 2.09 -0.31
N CYS A 48 -7.76 2.03 -0.64
CA CYS A 48 -8.56 3.22 -0.93
C CYS A 48 -8.55 4.20 0.25
N SER A 49 -8.83 3.72 1.46
CA SER A 49 -8.81 4.57 2.66
C SER A 49 -7.49 5.33 2.81
N TYR A 50 -6.36 4.62 2.71
CA TYR A 50 -5.04 5.23 2.85
C TYR A 50 -4.67 6.16 1.69
N MET A 51 -4.80 5.70 0.43
CA MET A 51 -4.37 6.46 -0.76
C MET A 51 -5.17 7.74 -0.94
N LEU A 52 -6.51 7.67 -0.80
CA LEU A 52 -7.37 8.85 -0.90
C LEU A 52 -6.99 9.88 0.18
N THR A 53 -6.81 9.44 1.42
CA THR A 53 -6.38 10.30 2.54
C THR A 53 -4.98 10.89 2.27
N ALA A 54 -4.05 10.10 1.73
CA ALA A 54 -2.69 10.55 1.47
C ALA A 54 -2.63 11.69 0.45
N VAL A 55 -3.40 11.61 -0.63
CA VAL A 55 -3.49 12.69 -1.63
C VAL A 55 -4.17 13.93 -1.05
N LEU A 56 -5.31 13.76 -0.37
CA LEU A 56 -6.01 14.88 0.28
C LEU A 56 -5.14 15.58 1.32
N ARG A 57 -4.31 14.84 2.05
CA ARG A 57 -3.37 15.42 3.02
C ARG A 57 -2.32 16.30 2.34
N ILE A 58 -1.77 15.89 1.20
CA ILE A 58 -0.80 16.71 0.44
C ILE A 58 -1.45 18.04 0.05
N GLN A 59 -2.66 17.98 -0.50
CA GLN A 59 -3.45 19.17 -0.88
C GLN A 59 -3.71 20.08 0.31
N TYR A 60 -4.21 19.50 1.41
CA TYR A 60 -4.56 20.26 2.61
C TYR A 60 -3.35 20.94 3.25
N VAL A 61 -2.20 20.25 3.33
CA VAL A 61 -0.95 20.84 3.84
C VAL A 61 -0.51 22.00 2.95
N LEU A 62 -0.58 21.86 1.63
CA LEU A 62 -0.24 22.96 0.73
C LEU A 62 -1.13 24.18 0.97
N VAL A 63 -2.45 24.00 1.05
CA VAL A 63 -3.41 25.10 1.31
C VAL A 63 -3.10 25.78 2.65
N ARG A 64 -2.86 25.01 3.72
CA ARG A 64 -2.55 25.57 5.05
C ARG A 64 -1.23 26.34 5.09
N VAL A 65 -0.23 25.92 4.31
CA VAL A 65 1.02 26.66 4.15
C VAL A 65 0.80 27.90 3.29
N GLN A 66 0.02 27.83 2.20
CA GLN A 66 -0.32 29.00 1.39
C GLN A 66 -1.00 30.10 2.23
N GLU A 67 -1.95 29.72 3.09
CA GLU A 67 -2.63 30.62 4.00
C GLU A 67 -1.67 31.35 4.96
N SER A 68 -0.62 30.69 5.45
CA SER A 68 0.36 31.34 6.33
C SER A 68 1.23 32.38 5.61
N TYR A 69 1.29 32.31 4.28
CA TYR A 69 1.95 33.29 3.41
C TYR A 69 0.98 34.31 2.78
N ASN A 70 -0.30 34.35 3.20
CA ASN A 70 -1.38 35.19 2.62
C ASN A 70 -1.69 34.90 1.14
N TYR A 71 -1.51 33.66 0.71
CA TYR A 71 -1.97 33.18 -0.60
C TYR A 71 -3.28 32.40 -0.45
N THR A 72 -4.21 32.63 -1.38
CA THR A 72 -5.45 31.85 -1.48
C THR A 72 -5.68 31.44 -2.93
N VAL A 73 -6.28 30.28 -3.12
CA VAL A 73 -6.73 29.81 -4.43
C VAL A 73 -8.14 30.35 -4.66
N HIS A 74 -8.36 31.09 -5.76
CA HIS A 74 -9.68 31.59 -6.13
C HIS A 74 -10.45 30.52 -6.92
N THR A 75 -11.79 30.58 -6.89
CA THR A 75 -12.66 29.63 -7.62
C THR A 75 -12.46 29.65 -9.13
N ASP A 76 -11.99 30.77 -9.68
CA ASP A 76 -11.90 30.98 -11.13
C ASP A 76 -10.55 30.52 -11.72
N SER A 77 -9.55 30.25 -10.88
CA SER A 77 -8.24 29.75 -11.30
C SER A 77 -7.62 28.84 -10.23
N PRO A 78 -7.17 27.62 -10.60
CA PRO A 78 -6.47 26.72 -9.67
C PRO A 78 -5.08 27.22 -9.26
N CYS A 79 -4.60 28.34 -9.81
CA CYS A 79 -3.35 28.96 -9.37
C CYS A 79 -3.53 29.77 -8.07
N PRO A 80 -2.59 29.68 -7.11
CA PRO A 80 -2.63 30.50 -5.91
C PRO A 80 -2.31 31.96 -6.23
N VAL A 81 -3.18 32.87 -5.79
CA VAL A 81 -3.01 34.32 -5.94
C VAL A 81 -2.74 34.94 -4.57
N ARG A 82 -1.81 35.90 -4.52
CA ARG A 82 -1.54 36.67 -3.31
C ARG A 82 -2.70 37.63 -3.04
N ASN A 83 -3.22 37.66 -1.81
CA ASN A 83 -4.26 38.60 -1.42
C ASN A 83 -3.68 40.02 -1.27
N GLN A 84 -3.41 40.72 -2.38
CA GLN A 84 -2.96 42.13 -2.38
C GLN A 84 -3.55 42.94 -3.54
N THR A 85 -3.92 44.20 -3.26
CA THR A 85 -4.52 45.18 -4.17
C THR A 85 -3.49 46.19 -4.74
N GLY A 86 -2.23 45.80 -4.94
CA GLY A 86 -1.15 46.72 -5.33
C GLY A 86 -0.19 46.16 -6.40
N ASN A 87 0.47 47.06 -7.14
CA ASN A 87 1.31 46.78 -8.31
C ASN A 87 2.23 45.56 -8.16
N MET A 88 2.04 44.62 -9.09
CA MET A 88 2.68 43.31 -9.17
C MET A 88 4.20 43.42 -9.36
N SER A 89 4.99 42.83 -8.47
CA SER A 89 6.39 42.51 -8.74
C SER A 89 6.53 40.99 -8.90
N TYR A 90 6.32 40.52 -10.13
CA TYR A 90 6.30 39.10 -10.52
C TYR A 90 7.51 38.28 -10.02
N ILE A 91 8.68 38.92 -9.84
CA ILE A 91 9.92 38.28 -9.37
C ILE A 91 9.81 37.85 -7.90
N SER A 92 9.08 38.61 -7.06
CA SER A 92 8.94 38.30 -5.63
C SER A 92 7.93 37.16 -5.38
N ASP A 93 6.94 37.01 -6.26
CA ASP A 93 5.91 35.97 -6.15
C ASP A 93 6.44 34.60 -6.55
N ALA A 94 7.27 34.52 -7.59
CA ALA A 94 7.91 33.27 -7.98
C ALA A 94 8.83 32.70 -6.87
N ASP A 95 9.63 33.55 -6.20
CA ASP A 95 10.45 33.12 -5.06
C ASP A 95 9.58 32.70 -3.86
N THR A 96 8.49 33.41 -3.61
CA THR A 96 7.57 33.09 -2.51
C THR A 96 6.84 31.76 -2.75
N GLN A 97 6.35 31.51 -3.97
CA GLN A 97 5.74 30.23 -4.33
C GLN A 97 6.73 29.07 -4.21
N ALA A 98 7.99 29.27 -4.59
CA ALA A 98 9.04 28.27 -4.40
C ALA A 98 9.27 27.95 -2.91
N ARG A 99 9.22 28.96 -2.03
CA ARG A 99 9.29 28.77 -0.57
C ARG A 99 8.09 28.02 -0.01
N ILE A 100 6.87 28.36 -0.43
CA ILE A 100 5.64 27.64 -0.04
C ILE A 100 5.75 26.15 -0.37
N GLN A 101 6.24 25.85 -1.58
CA GLN A 101 6.47 24.48 -2.04
C GLN A 101 7.54 23.77 -1.21
N ALA A 102 8.66 24.44 -0.94
CA ALA A 102 9.74 23.89 -0.11
C ALA A 102 9.26 23.60 1.33
N ASP A 103 8.49 24.51 1.94
CA ASP A 103 7.95 24.34 3.28
C ASP A 103 6.90 23.23 3.35
N SER A 104 6.02 23.15 2.36
CA SER A 104 5.03 22.07 2.25
C SER A 104 5.71 20.70 2.08
N ALA A 105 6.73 20.63 1.22
CA ALA A 105 7.55 19.42 1.06
C ALA A 105 8.27 19.04 2.35
N ARG A 106 8.76 20.02 3.11
CA ARG A 106 9.42 19.81 4.40
C ARG A 106 8.46 19.22 5.45
N TRP A 107 7.23 19.71 5.53
CA TRP A 107 6.19 19.11 6.37
C TRP A 107 5.93 17.66 5.99
N MET A 108 5.70 17.39 4.70
CA MET A 108 5.46 16.03 4.21
C MET A 108 6.64 15.08 4.47
N LEU A 109 7.88 15.59 4.38
CA LEU A 109 9.09 14.84 4.72
C LEU A 109 9.10 14.45 6.20
N PHE A 110 8.82 15.39 7.10
CA PHE A 110 8.82 15.09 8.54
C PHE A 110 7.67 14.15 8.94
N PHE A 111 6.48 14.30 8.36
CA PHE A 111 5.38 13.34 8.55
C PHE A 111 5.79 11.94 8.11
N SER A 112 6.38 11.83 6.92
CA SER A 112 6.86 10.56 6.37
C SER A 112 7.95 9.95 7.26
N LEU A 113 8.88 10.75 7.81
CA LEU A 113 9.92 10.28 8.71
C LEU A 113 9.36 9.76 10.04
N ALA A 114 8.38 10.47 10.60
CA ALA A 114 7.72 10.09 11.85
C ALA A 114 7.01 8.73 11.76
N GLY A 115 6.44 8.41 10.60
CA GLY A 115 5.77 7.12 10.36
C GLY A 115 6.69 6.02 9.80
N ALA A 116 7.67 6.35 8.95
CA ALA A 116 8.49 5.37 8.25
C ALA A 116 9.42 4.59 9.18
N LEU A 117 10.07 5.26 10.13
CA LEU A 117 10.97 4.61 11.10
C LEU A 117 10.25 3.57 11.97
N PRO A 118 9.15 3.91 12.68
CA PRO A 118 8.38 2.91 13.41
C PRO A 118 7.73 1.89 12.48
N GLY A 119 7.26 2.32 11.30
CA GLY A 119 6.71 1.48 10.23
C GLY A 119 7.62 0.35 9.80
N PHE A 120 8.91 0.64 9.58
CA PHE A 120 9.88 -0.35 9.17
C PHE A 120 10.08 -1.43 10.26
N VAL A 121 10.23 -1.00 11.52
CA VAL A 121 10.45 -1.92 12.64
C VAL A 121 9.19 -2.77 12.89
N SER A 122 8.01 -2.14 12.92
CA SER A 122 6.75 -2.83 13.16
C SER A 122 6.41 -3.80 12.03
N ALA A 123 6.62 -3.43 10.76
CA ALA A 123 6.35 -4.29 9.62
C ALA A 123 7.13 -5.61 9.66
N ILE A 124 8.44 -5.54 9.99
CA ILE A 124 9.29 -6.73 10.14
C ILE A 124 8.78 -7.63 11.28
N LEU A 125 8.49 -7.02 12.44
CA LEU A 125 7.98 -7.76 13.60
C LEU A 125 6.62 -8.39 13.31
N MET A 126 5.69 -7.63 12.76
CA MET A 126 4.34 -8.08 12.42
C MET A 126 4.38 -9.19 11.38
N GLY A 127 5.20 -9.09 10.34
CA GLY A 127 5.40 -10.16 9.36
C GLY A 127 5.83 -11.46 10.02
N ALA A 128 6.91 -11.42 10.82
CA ALA A 128 7.45 -12.61 11.47
C ALA A 128 6.55 -13.18 12.59
N LEU A 129 5.80 -12.33 13.29
CA LEU A 129 4.84 -12.76 14.30
C LEU A 129 3.54 -13.30 13.70
N SER A 130 3.15 -12.80 12.51
CA SER A 130 1.95 -13.27 11.80
C SER A 130 2.03 -14.75 11.48
N ASP A 131 3.23 -15.23 11.13
CA ASP A 131 3.48 -16.64 10.83
C ASP A 131 3.30 -17.56 12.06
N ARG A 132 3.24 -17.00 13.28
CA ARG A 132 3.12 -17.77 14.53
C ARG A 132 1.78 -17.60 15.24
N PHE A 133 1.30 -16.36 15.39
CA PHE A 133 0.08 -16.06 16.14
C PHE A 133 -1.20 -16.06 15.29
N GLY A 134 -1.04 -16.09 13.96
CA GLY A 134 -2.14 -16.03 13.00
C GLY A 134 -2.06 -14.77 12.15
N ARG A 135 -2.35 -14.89 10.85
CA ARG A 135 -2.32 -13.77 9.90
C ARG A 135 -3.43 -12.77 10.19
N LYS A 136 -4.59 -13.25 10.65
CA LYS A 136 -5.78 -12.41 10.83
C LYS A 136 -5.57 -11.32 11.88
N ILE A 137 -4.86 -11.61 12.97
CA ILE A 137 -4.61 -10.61 14.02
C ILE A 137 -3.82 -9.42 13.47
N PHE A 138 -2.75 -9.69 12.71
CA PHE A 138 -1.91 -8.62 12.19
C PHE A 138 -2.60 -7.88 11.04
N LEU A 139 -3.43 -8.56 10.24
CA LEU A 139 -4.31 -7.89 9.26
C LEU A 139 -5.30 -6.95 9.94
N ASN A 140 -5.94 -7.39 11.04
CA ASN A 140 -6.79 -6.52 11.85
C ASN A 140 -6.00 -5.31 12.40
N LEU A 141 -4.79 -5.54 12.92
CA LEU A 141 -3.96 -4.48 13.48
C LEU A 141 -3.56 -3.44 12.43
N SER A 142 -3.13 -3.87 11.24
CA SER A 142 -2.76 -2.93 10.16
C SER A 142 -3.98 -2.20 9.58
N THR A 143 -5.15 -2.84 9.49
CA THR A 143 -6.39 -2.17 9.04
C THR A 143 -6.91 -1.15 10.05
N ILE A 144 -6.80 -1.43 11.36
CA ILE A 144 -7.02 -0.41 12.40
C ILE A 144 -6.07 0.77 12.20
N GLY A 145 -4.80 0.48 11.89
CA GLY A 145 -3.81 1.47 11.50
C GLY A 145 -4.32 2.42 10.41
N SER A 146 -4.68 1.88 9.25
CA SER A 146 -5.19 2.67 8.11
C SER A 146 -6.44 3.47 8.48
N ALA A 147 -7.40 2.87 9.20
CA ALA A 147 -8.61 3.56 9.63
C ALA A 147 -8.32 4.69 10.63
N SER A 148 -7.40 4.47 11.57
CA SER A 148 -6.98 5.48 12.55
C SER A 148 -6.25 6.65 11.88
N PHE A 149 -5.39 6.35 10.90
CA PHE A 149 -4.71 7.36 10.09
C PHE A 149 -5.71 8.25 9.34
N ALA A 150 -6.66 7.63 8.63
CA ALA A 150 -7.71 8.34 7.92
C ALA A 150 -8.60 9.16 8.87
N GLY A 151 -8.98 8.59 10.02
CA GLY A 151 -9.80 9.25 11.02
C GLY A 151 -9.14 10.48 11.65
N VAL A 152 -7.86 10.37 12.03
CA VAL A 152 -7.10 11.51 12.56
C VAL A 152 -6.92 12.58 11.50
N CYS A 153 -6.59 12.21 10.26
CA CYS A 153 -6.49 13.18 9.16
C CYS A 153 -7.82 13.90 8.91
N THR A 154 -8.93 13.16 8.94
CA THR A 154 -10.28 13.72 8.82
C THR A 154 -10.59 14.69 9.95
N ALA A 155 -10.23 14.36 11.20
CA ALA A 155 -10.43 15.26 12.33
C ALA A 155 -9.62 16.56 12.17
N VAL A 156 -8.37 16.47 11.68
CA VAL A 156 -7.55 17.66 11.39
C VAL A 156 -8.21 18.54 10.33
N MET A 157 -8.71 17.93 9.25
CA MET A 157 -9.36 18.65 8.15
C MET A 157 -10.75 19.20 8.51
N ALA A 158 -11.51 18.51 9.36
CA ALA A 158 -12.86 18.91 9.77
C ALA A 158 -12.85 20.02 10.82
N PHE A 159 -11.91 19.98 11.76
CA PHE A 159 -11.82 20.95 12.85
C PHE A 159 -10.71 22.00 12.67
N ASN A 160 -10.07 22.03 11.48
CA ASN A 160 -8.94 22.92 11.18
C ASN A 160 -7.84 22.88 12.25
N LEU A 161 -7.50 21.67 12.73
CA LEU A 161 -6.50 21.50 13.78
C LEU A 161 -5.10 21.87 13.27
N ARG A 162 -4.17 22.01 14.21
CA ARG A 162 -2.78 22.31 13.89
C ARG A 162 -2.13 21.13 13.13
N LEU A 163 -1.23 21.44 12.19
CA LEU A 163 -0.60 20.46 11.29
C LEU A 163 0.22 19.41 12.06
N GLU A 164 0.72 19.73 13.26
CA GLU A 164 1.50 18.82 14.09
C GLU A 164 0.70 17.58 14.53
N VAL A 165 -0.63 17.62 14.51
CA VAL A 165 -1.46 16.45 14.81
C VAL A 165 -1.26 15.33 13.78
N PHE A 166 -0.85 15.65 12.54
CA PHE A 166 -0.48 14.63 11.55
C PHE A 166 0.70 13.76 12.01
N TYR A 167 1.64 14.27 12.82
CA TYR A 167 2.72 13.45 13.39
C TYR A 167 2.17 12.27 14.20
N ALA A 168 1.11 12.50 14.98
CA ALA A 168 0.48 11.44 15.76
C ALA A 168 -0.20 10.41 14.84
N ALA A 169 -0.81 10.86 13.72
CA ALA A 169 -1.40 9.98 12.72
C ALA A 169 -0.35 9.07 12.08
N ASP A 170 0.76 9.64 11.58
CA ASP A 170 1.83 8.87 10.94
C ASP A 170 2.56 7.95 11.92
N LEU A 171 2.80 8.40 13.17
CA LEU A 171 3.41 7.57 14.19
C LEU A 171 2.52 6.37 14.53
N ALA A 172 1.23 6.58 14.75
CA ALA A 172 0.28 5.50 15.02
C ALA A 172 0.19 4.53 13.82
N PHE A 173 0.10 5.07 12.61
CA PHE A 173 0.07 4.28 11.38
C PHE A 173 1.35 3.45 11.21
N GLY A 174 2.51 4.06 11.45
CA GLY A 174 3.80 3.40 11.47
C GLY A 174 3.87 2.29 12.51
N LEU A 175 3.43 2.51 13.75
CA LEU A 175 3.45 1.46 14.79
C LEU A 175 2.58 0.25 14.44
N THR A 176 1.55 0.43 13.62
CA THR A 176 0.68 -0.66 13.10
C THR A 176 1.18 -1.30 11.80
N GLY A 177 2.40 -0.97 11.35
CA GLY A 177 3.04 -1.55 10.18
C GLY A 177 2.86 -0.76 8.88
N GLY A 178 1.98 0.25 8.87
CA GLY A 178 1.65 1.04 7.70
C GLY A 178 1.04 0.24 6.54
N GLN A 179 0.90 0.90 5.39
CA GLN A 179 0.25 0.32 4.21
C GLN A 179 0.99 -0.92 3.67
N MET A 180 2.31 -0.90 3.73
CA MET A 180 3.13 -2.00 3.22
C MET A 180 2.94 -3.29 4.04
N SER A 181 2.60 -3.19 5.33
CA SER A 181 2.24 -4.37 6.13
C SER A 181 0.92 -4.98 5.70
N VAL A 182 -0.10 -4.17 5.39
CA VAL A 182 -1.36 -4.68 4.82
C VAL A 182 -1.08 -5.48 3.55
N LEU A 183 -0.29 -4.90 2.64
CA LEU A 183 0.05 -5.54 1.37
C LEU A 183 0.85 -6.83 1.56
N SER A 184 1.88 -6.79 2.42
CA SER A 184 2.73 -7.95 2.74
C SER A 184 1.94 -9.09 3.39
N LEU A 185 1.06 -8.78 4.34
CA LEU A 185 0.19 -9.77 4.99
C LEU A 185 -0.82 -10.38 4.00
N CYS A 186 -1.37 -9.57 3.08
CA CYS A 186 -2.24 -10.07 2.00
C CYS A 186 -1.48 -11.02 1.06
N TYR A 187 -0.26 -10.68 0.63
CA TYR A 187 0.58 -11.57 -0.17
C TYR A 187 0.89 -12.88 0.54
N SER A 188 1.19 -12.80 1.84
CA SER A 188 1.51 -13.98 2.64
C SER A 188 0.26 -14.86 2.86
N TYR A 189 -0.91 -14.25 3.06
CA TYR A 189 -2.19 -14.95 3.09
C TYR A 189 -2.47 -15.68 1.77
N ILE A 190 -2.28 -15.01 0.63
CA ILE A 190 -2.45 -15.64 -0.69
C ILE A 190 -1.45 -16.79 -0.88
N ALA A 191 -0.20 -16.63 -0.43
CA ALA A 191 0.79 -17.70 -0.51
C ALA A 191 0.40 -18.96 0.28
N ASP A 192 -0.34 -18.81 1.38
CA ASP A 192 -0.84 -19.93 2.19
C ASP A 192 -1.99 -20.68 1.51
N VAL A 193 -2.93 -19.96 0.90
CA VAL A 193 -4.17 -20.53 0.33
C VAL A 193 -4.02 -20.98 -1.13
N THR A 194 -2.89 -20.68 -1.76
CA THR A 194 -2.65 -21.01 -3.18
C THR A 194 -1.59 -22.09 -3.37
N THR A 195 -1.76 -22.88 -4.45
CA THR A 195 -0.77 -23.84 -4.92
C THR A 195 0.33 -23.15 -5.74
N LYS A 196 1.50 -23.79 -5.92
CA LYS A 196 2.61 -23.24 -6.72
C LYS A 196 2.20 -22.79 -8.13
N LYS A 197 1.28 -23.52 -8.78
CA LYS A 197 0.81 -23.22 -10.15
C LYS A 197 -0.08 -21.98 -10.20
N GLN A 198 -0.91 -21.75 -9.18
CA GLN A 198 -1.90 -20.67 -9.14
C GLN A 198 -1.39 -19.41 -8.41
N ARG A 199 -0.35 -19.56 -7.58
CA ARG A 199 0.18 -18.49 -6.72
C ARG A 199 0.54 -17.24 -7.51
N THR A 200 1.30 -17.38 -8.59
CA THR A 200 1.73 -16.23 -9.39
C THR A 200 0.54 -15.47 -9.95
N PHE A 201 -0.47 -16.18 -10.48
CA PHE A 201 -1.69 -15.54 -10.98
C PHE A 201 -2.45 -14.80 -9.87
N ARG A 202 -2.61 -15.42 -8.70
CA ARG A 202 -3.31 -14.80 -7.56
C ARG A 202 -2.56 -13.60 -6.99
N ILE A 203 -1.23 -13.57 -7.05
CA ILE A 203 -0.42 -12.40 -6.72
C ILE A 203 -0.71 -11.26 -7.70
N VAL A 204 -0.74 -11.54 -9.01
CA VAL A 204 -1.08 -10.54 -10.04
C VAL A 204 -2.51 -9.98 -9.83
N VAL A 205 -3.45 -10.81 -9.39
CA VAL A 205 -4.82 -10.37 -9.04
C VAL A 205 -4.80 -9.41 -7.85
N ILE A 206 -4.06 -9.73 -6.78
CA ILE A 206 -3.91 -8.83 -5.62
C ILE A 206 -3.28 -7.49 -6.01
N GLU A 207 -2.24 -7.54 -6.84
CA GLU A 207 -1.56 -6.34 -7.33
C GLU A 207 -2.49 -5.49 -8.20
N THR A 208 -3.27 -6.14 -9.06
CA THR A 208 -4.34 -5.51 -9.85
C THR A 208 -5.34 -4.80 -8.96
N VAL A 209 -5.83 -5.46 -7.89
CA VAL A 209 -6.75 -4.87 -6.92
C VAL A 209 -6.15 -3.65 -6.22
N PHE A 210 -4.87 -3.70 -5.89
CA PHE A 210 -4.16 -2.56 -5.30
C PHE A 210 -4.07 -1.38 -6.28
N VAL A 211 -3.76 -1.64 -7.55
CA VAL A 211 -3.64 -0.60 -8.60
C VAL A 211 -5.00 0.03 -8.95
N LEU A 212 -6.10 -0.73 -8.88
CA LEU A 212 -7.47 -0.21 -9.14
C LEU A 212 -7.83 0.98 -8.25
N VAL A 213 -7.19 1.12 -7.08
CA VAL A 213 -7.41 2.23 -6.15
C VAL A 213 -7.26 3.59 -6.81
N GLY A 214 -6.28 3.78 -7.70
CA GLY A 214 -6.08 5.09 -8.32
C GLY A 214 -7.14 5.47 -9.35
N LEU A 215 -8.00 4.54 -9.79
CA LEU A 215 -9.22 4.89 -10.54
C LEU A 215 -10.27 5.55 -9.63
N PHE A 216 -10.38 5.08 -8.38
CA PHE A 216 -11.28 5.68 -7.38
C PHE A 216 -10.81 7.08 -6.94
N GLN A 217 -9.52 7.40 -7.13
CA GLN A 217 -8.98 8.72 -6.85
C GLN A 217 -9.73 9.83 -7.60
N VAL A 218 -10.09 9.61 -8.87
CA VAL A 218 -10.85 10.61 -9.66
C VAL A 218 -12.16 10.98 -8.97
N GLY A 219 -12.92 9.98 -8.52
CA GLY A 219 -14.17 10.21 -7.81
C GLY A 219 -13.97 10.94 -6.48
N ALA A 220 -12.89 10.63 -5.76
CA ALA A 220 -12.55 11.34 -4.53
C ALA A 220 -12.19 12.82 -4.78
N GLU A 221 -11.49 13.13 -5.86
CA GLU A 221 -11.15 14.52 -6.21
C GLU A 221 -12.39 15.32 -6.64
N TYR A 222 -13.34 14.72 -7.36
CA TYR A 222 -14.64 15.34 -7.62
C TYR A 222 -15.43 15.59 -6.32
N CYS A 223 -15.43 14.62 -5.39
CA CYS A 223 -16.04 14.80 -4.09
C CYS A 223 -15.36 15.93 -3.30
N TYR A 224 -14.04 16.06 -3.38
CA TYR A 224 -13.31 17.16 -2.75
C TYR A 224 -13.71 18.51 -3.36
N GLU A 225 -13.76 18.64 -4.68
CA GLU A 225 -14.18 19.89 -5.32
C GLU A 225 -15.62 20.28 -4.95
N ALA A 226 -16.53 19.31 -4.83
CA ALA A 226 -17.94 19.56 -4.52
C ALA A 226 -18.27 19.71 -3.03
N LEU A 227 -17.61 18.94 -2.15
CA LEU A 227 -17.99 18.77 -0.74
C LEU A 227 -16.90 19.20 0.26
N GLY A 228 -15.71 19.57 -0.23
CA GLY A 228 -14.56 20.01 0.57
C GLY A 228 -13.76 18.88 1.22
N PHE A 229 -12.66 19.26 1.89
CA PHE A 229 -11.69 18.33 2.48
C PHE A 229 -12.31 17.39 3.53
N ALA A 230 -13.09 17.94 4.46
CA ALA A 230 -13.60 17.20 5.61
C ALA A 230 -14.51 16.03 5.19
N THR A 231 -15.44 16.28 4.26
CA THR A 231 -16.41 15.28 3.79
C THR A 231 -15.71 14.16 3.04
N THR A 232 -14.80 14.51 2.12
CA THR A 232 -14.07 13.52 1.31
C THR A 232 -13.12 12.68 2.17
N ALA A 233 -12.45 13.29 3.15
CA ALA A 233 -11.65 12.56 4.13
C ALA A 233 -12.53 11.63 5.00
N GLY A 234 -13.74 12.07 5.36
CA GLY A 234 -14.73 11.24 6.04
C GLY A 234 -15.13 9.99 5.24
N ILE A 235 -15.32 10.11 3.92
CA ILE A 235 -15.55 8.97 3.03
C ILE A 235 -14.36 8.00 3.08
N ALA A 236 -13.14 8.51 2.97
CA ALA A 236 -11.93 7.69 3.05
C ALA A 236 -11.80 6.96 4.41
N THR A 237 -12.17 7.62 5.51
CA THR A 237 -12.24 7.00 6.84
C THR A 237 -13.29 5.89 6.89
N GLY A 238 -14.47 6.12 6.33
CA GLY A 238 -15.53 5.11 6.22
C GLY A 238 -15.05 3.84 5.52
N LEU A 239 -14.30 3.98 4.41
CA LEU A 239 -13.69 2.83 3.72
C LEU A 239 -12.71 2.06 4.60
N GLY A 240 -11.92 2.76 5.42
CA GLY A 240 -10.98 2.13 6.36
C GLY A 240 -11.71 1.36 7.47
N VAL A 241 -12.78 1.93 8.01
CA VAL A 241 -13.65 1.26 8.99
C VAL A 241 -14.32 0.02 8.39
N LEU A 242 -14.79 0.10 7.15
CA LEU A 242 -15.35 -1.06 6.44
C LEU A 242 -14.29 -2.15 6.22
N ALA A 243 -13.05 -1.79 5.90
CA ALA A 243 -11.94 -2.73 5.79
C ALA A 243 -11.69 -3.46 7.13
N PHE A 244 -11.71 -2.71 8.23
CA PHE A 244 -11.57 -3.28 9.57
C PHE A 244 -12.74 -4.21 9.93
N ILE A 245 -13.98 -3.80 9.66
CA ILE A 245 -15.17 -4.65 9.87
C ILE A 245 -15.06 -5.96 9.09
N TYR A 246 -14.68 -5.87 7.80
CA TYR A 246 -14.45 -7.05 6.96
C TYR A 246 -13.39 -7.99 7.57
N SER A 247 -12.30 -7.41 8.08
CA SER A 247 -11.22 -8.16 8.70
C SER A 247 -11.63 -8.84 10.00
N VAL A 248 -12.45 -8.21 10.84
CA VAL A 248 -12.87 -8.77 12.13
C VAL A 248 -13.82 -9.95 11.95
N ILE A 249 -14.76 -9.88 11.02
CA ILE A 249 -15.84 -10.88 10.87
C ILE A 249 -15.24 -12.29 10.61
N PRO A 250 -15.42 -13.27 11.53
CA PRO A 250 -14.77 -14.58 11.48
C PRO A 250 -15.21 -15.46 10.31
N HIS A 251 -16.43 -15.25 9.80
CA HIS A 251 -16.94 -15.99 8.66
C HIS A 251 -16.49 -15.43 7.33
N ILE A 252 -16.02 -14.19 7.26
CA ILE A 252 -15.58 -13.53 6.04
C ILE A 252 -14.08 -13.77 5.86
N LEU A 253 -13.25 -13.29 6.80
CA LEU A 253 -11.81 -13.53 6.80
C LEU A 253 -11.47 -14.70 7.71
N ILE A 254 -11.04 -15.80 7.09
CA ILE A 254 -10.69 -17.06 7.76
C ILE A 254 -9.20 -17.03 8.13
N GLU A 255 -8.87 -17.47 9.33
CA GLU A 255 -7.47 -17.64 9.75
C GLU A 255 -6.81 -18.82 9.00
N THR A 256 -5.65 -18.58 8.39
CA THR A 256 -4.91 -19.59 7.61
C THR A 256 -3.92 -20.37 8.44
N ILE A 257 -3.47 -19.81 9.57
CA ILE A 257 -2.46 -20.42 10.42
C ILE A 257 -3.11 -21.06 11.63
N GLU A 258 -2.95 -22.38 11.73
CA GLU A 258 -3.32 -23.12 12.93
C GLU A 258 -2.31 -22.85 14.05
N ARG A 259 -2.80 -22.35 15.18
CA ARG A 259 -1.96 -22.12 16.36
C ARG A 259 -1.49 -23.44 16.96
N LYS A 260 -0.21 -23.75 16.79
CA LYS A 260 0.43 -24.89 17.48
C LYS A 260 0.81 -24.49 18.91
N GLY A 261 -0.13 -24.68 19.84
CA GLY A 261 0.07 -24.46 21.28
C GLY A 261 0.23 -22.99 21.68
N GLN A 262 -0.13 -22.65 22.92
CA GLN A 262 0.06 -21.30 23.45
C GLN A 262 1.52 -21.11 23.88
N GLN A 263 2.33 -20.45 23.06
CA GLN A 263 3.62 -19.93 23.51
C GLN A 263 3.43 -18.52 24.09
N PRO A 264 4.10 -18.17 25.19
CA PRO A 264 3.99 -16.84 25.79
C PRO A 264 4.57 -15.76 24.86
N LEU A 265 3.82 -14.67 24.68
CA LEU A 265 4.10 -13.58 23.74
C LEU A 265 5.55 -13.06 23.83
N VAL A 266 6.05 -12.84 25.05
CA VAL A 266 7.39 -12.31 25.31
C VAL A 266 8.48 -13.26 24.81
N GLN A 267 8.31 -14.57 25.01
CA GLN A 267 9.30 -15.54 24.52
C GLN A 267 9.30 -15.60 23.00
N THR A 268 8.12 -15.57 22.38
CA THR A 268 8.00 -15.55 20.92
C THR A 268 8.59 -14.26 20.33
N LEU A 269 8.30 -13.10 20.92
CA LEU A 269 8.91 -11.82 20.53
C LEU A 269 10.44 -11.88 20.63
N ARG A 270 10.97 -12.38 21.75
CA ARG A 270 12.42 -12.54 21.94
C ARG A 270 13.03 -13.47 20.89
N GLN A 271 12.36 -14.57 20.56
CA GLN A 271 12.80 -15.49 19.50
C GLN A 271 12.75 -14.83 18.12
N THR A 272 11.70 -14.07 17.82
CA THR A 272 11.54 -13.34 16.57
C THR A 272 12.63 -12.29 16.39
N VAL A 273 12.85 -11.43 17.41
CA VAL A 273 13.92 -10.42 17.39
C VAL A 273 15.30 -11.07 17.21
N ARG A 274 15.57 -12.19 17.91
CA ARG A 274 16.81 -12.97 17.70
C ARG A 274 16.89 -13.62 16.31
N GLY A 275 15.77 -14.02 15.71
CA GLY A 275 15.72 -14.58 14.36
C GLY A 275 16.03 -13.52 13.30
N VAL A 276 15.39 -12.36 13.42
CA VAL A 276 15.67 -11.17 12.59
C VAL A 276 17.12 -10.74 12.75
N GLY A 277 17.63 -10.63 13.98
CA GLY A 277 19.04 -10.35 14.23
C GLY A 277 19.97 -11.37 13.57
N ARG A 278 19.67 -12.67 13.66
CA ARG A 278 20.44 -13.71 12.98
C ARG A 278 20.43 -13.59 11.46
N LEU A 279 19.39 -13.06 10.82
CA LEU A 279 19.41 -12.81 9.37
C LEU A 279 20.50 -11.77 8.99
N PHE A 280 20.73 -10.78 9.85
CA PHE A 280 21.77 -9.76 9.64
C PHE A 280 23.17 -10.24 10.07
N TYR A 281 23.23 -11.08 11.10
CA TYR A 281 24.48 -11.51 11.74
C TYR A 281 24.91 -12.95 11.42
N SER A 282 24.14 -13.72 10.66
CA SER A 282 24.50 -15.11 10.28
C SER A 282 25.87 -15.14 9.64
N GLU A 283 26.74 -16.02 10.12
CA GLU A 283 28.05 -16.24 9.51
C GLU A 283 27.88 -16.75 8.06
N GLY A 284 28.83 -16.33 7.22
CA GLY A 284 28.70 -16.14 5.77
C GLY A 284 28.24 -17.34 4.95
N GLY A 285 27.32 -17.05 4.03
CA GLY A 285 26.98 -17.89 2.88
C GLY A 285 26.33 -17.04 1.80
N ALA A 286 26.25 -17.56 0.56
CA ALA A 286 25.63 -16.86 -0.57
C ALA A 286 24.21 -16.35 -0.26
N VAL A 287 23.45 -17.08 0.57
CA VAL A 287 22.08 -16.73 0.96
C VAL A 287 22.01 -15.40 1.72
N ARG A 288 22.94 -15.11 2.64
CA ARG A 288 22.98 -13.81 3.36
C ARG A 288 23.24 -12.67 2.39
N THR A 289 24.21 -12.84 1.50
CA THR A 289 24.54 -11.84 0.48
C THR A 289 23.34 -11.58 -0.43
N TRP A 290 22.65 -12.62 -0.89
CA TRP A 290 21.43 -12.48 -1.67
C TRP A 290 20.29 -11.80 -0.91
N CYS A 291 20.07 -12.12 0.37
CA CYS A 291 19.06 -11.45 1.19
C CYS A 291 19.37 -9.97 1.38
N LEU A 292 20.62 -9.62 1.70
CA LEU A 292 21.04 -8.22 1.85
C LEU A 292 20.96 -7.45 0.53
N LEU A 293 21.34 -8.08 -0.59
CA LEU A 293 21.20 -7.49 -1.93
C LEU A 293 19.73 -7.28 -2.30
N LEU A 294 18.84 -8.20 -1.97
CA LEU A 294 17.40 -8.04 -2.20
C LEU A 294 16.80 -6.95 -1.33
N ILE A 295 17.19 -6.85 -0.05
CA ILE A 295 16.78 -5.74 0.83
C ILE A 295 17.28 -4.42 0.27
N PHE A 296 18.56 -4.33 -0.12
CA PHE A 296 19.11 -3.13 -0.71
C PHE A 296 18.42 -2.76 -2.02
N ALA A 297 18.21 -3.72 -2.92
CA ALA A 297 17.52 -3.50 -4.20
C ALA A 297 16.07 -3.04 -3.99
N THR A 298 15.35 -3.63 -3.04
CA THR A 298 13.97 -3.21 -2.73
C THR A 298 13.94 -1.82 -2.11
N LEU A 299 14.85 -1.50 -1.18
CA LEU A 299 14.97 -0.14 -0.64
C LEU A 299 15.31 0.87 -1.74
N PHE A 300 16.28 0.55 -2.60
CA PHE A 300 16.74 1.45 -3.68
C PHE A 300 15.67 1.68 -4.75
N MET A 301 14.83 0.69 -5.05
CA MET A 301 13.84 0.78 -6.15
C MET A 301 12.47 1.28 -5.68
N LEU A 302 12.03 0.95 -4.46
CA LEU A 302 10.69 1.28 -3.99
C LEU A 302 10.61 2.66 -3.33
N THR A 303 11.68 3.12 -2.66
CA THR A 303 11.68 4.44 -2.02
C THR A 303 11.58 5.62 -3.01
N PRO A 304 12.21 5.58 -4.20
CA PRO A 304 12.02 6.63 -5.21
C PRO A 304 10.59 6.65 -5.77
N MET A 305 9.89 5.51 -5.79
CA MET A 305 8.53 5.43 -6.31
C MET A 305 7.54 6.21 -5.46
N GLU A 306 7.53 5.92 -4.16
CA GLU A 306 6.64 6.60 -3.20
C GLU A 306 6.99 8.09 -3.06
N SER A 307 8.28 8.42 -2.99
CA SER A 307 8.73 9.81 -2.88
C SER A 307 8.44 10.63 -4.14
N SER A 308 8.60 10.03 -5.34
CA SER A 308 8.28 10.71 -6.60
C SER A 308 6.79 11.04 -6.71
N PHE A 309 5.90 10.18 -6.23
CA PHE A 309 4.46 10.45 -6.23
C PHE A 309 4.11 11.66 -5.35
N GLN A 310 4.64 11.69 -4.12
CA GLN A 310 4.37 12.78 -3.17
C GLN A 310 4.87 14.13 -3.68
N VAL A 311 6.14 14.20 -4.14
CA VAL A 311 6.75 15.43 -4.64
C VAL A 311 6.06 15.91 -5.92
N ARG A 312 5.71 14.99 -6.82
CA ARG A 312 5.02 15.34 -8.08
C ARG A 312 3.65 15.94 -7.82
N THR A 313 2.86 15.34 -6.93
CA THR A 313 1.54 15.88 -6.57
C THR A 313 1.64 17.30 -6.02
N LEU A 314 2.66 17.60 -5.22
CA LEU A 314 2.90 18.94 -4.70
C LEU A 314 3.33 19.91 -5.82
N TYR A 315 4.25 19.48 -6.69
CA TYR A 315 4.84 20.31 -7.74
C TYR A 315 3.84 20.69 -8.84
N VAL A 316 2.93 19.79 -9.23
CA VAL A 316 1.92 20.08 -10.26
C VAL A 316 0.87 21.11 -9.83
N GLN A 317 0.79 21.41 -8.53
CA GLN A 317 -0.08 22.46 -7.99
C GLN A 317 0.56 23.85 -7.99
N ALA A 318 1.88 23.93 -8.24
CA ALA A 318 2.58 25.20 -8.40
C ALA A 318 2.56 25.68 -9.86
N GLU A 319 2.90 26.96 -10.06
CA GLU A 319 3.21 27.48 -11.39
C GLU A 319 4.39 26.72 -12.01
N PRO A 320 4.32 26.37 -13.31
CA PRO A 320 3.34 26.82 -14.31
C PRO A 320 2.12 25.90 -14.51
N PHE A 321 2.01 24.79 -13.77
CA PHE A 321 1.04 23.74 -14.08
C PHE A 321 -0.35 24.01 -13.48
N CYS A 322 -0.40 24.48 -12.22
CA CYS A 322 -1.63 24.79 -11.49
C CYS A 322 -2.75 23.75 -11.71
N TRP A 323 -2.46 22.48 -11.50
CA TRP A 323 -3.44 21.43 -11.72
C TRP A 323 -4.59 21.54 -10.71
N SER A 324 -5.82 21.49 -11.23
CA SER A 324 -7.00 21.34 -10.38
C SER A 324 -6.99 19.97 -9.69
N PRO A 325 -7.73 19.80 -8.58
CA PRO A 325 -7.79 18.52 -7.89
C PRO A 325 -8.27 17.39 -8.81
N VAL A 326 -9.28 17.65 -9.64
CA VAL A 326 -9.78 16.70 -10.63
C VAL A 326 -8.71 16.29 -11.64
N THR A 327 -7.84 17.22 -12.06
CA THR A 327 -6.71 16.92 -12.97
C THR A 327 -5.72 15.96 -12.30
N ILE A 328 -5.46 16.13 -11.01
CA ILE A 328 -4.62 15.22 -10.21
C ILE A 328 -5.26 13.84 -10.13
N GLY A 329 -6.58 13.77 -9.97
CA GLY A 329 -7.37 12.55 -10.06
C GLY A 329 -7.19 11.84 -11.41
N TYR A 330 -7.35 12.56 -12.52
CA TYR A 330 -7.15 12.00 -13.88
C TYR A 330 -5.74 11.46 -14.08
N ASN A 331 -4.72 12.17 -13.58
CA ASN A 331 -3.34 11.70 -13.62
C ASN A 331 -3.15 10.40 -12.81
N ALA A 332 -3.72 10.30 -11.61
CA ALA A 332 -3.69 9.07 -10.82
C ALA A 332 -4.38 7.89 -11.53
N ALA A 333 -5.53 8.14 -12.18
CA ALA A 333 -6.23 7.13 -12.97
C ALA A 333 -5.45 6.71 -14.21
N LEU A 334 -4.77 7.64 -14.89
CA LEU A 334 -3.91 7.33 -16.02
C LEU A 334 -2.76 6.39 -15.61
N PHE A 335 -2.03 6.73 -14.55
CA PHE A 335 -0.97 5.87 -14.00
C PHE A 335 -1.51 4.48 -13.63
N SER A 336 -2.67 4.44 -12.98
CA SER A 336 -3.32 3.18 -12.58
C SER A 336 -3.75 2.34 -13.78
N THR A 337 -4.25 2.97 -14.84
CA THR A 337 -4.65 2.29 -16.08
C THR A 337 -3.45 1.70 -16.80
N VAL A 338 -2.34 2.44 -16.89
CA VAL A 338 -1.09 1.93 -17.48
C VAL A 338 -0.57 0.71 -16.71
N LEU A 339 -0.55 0.79 -15.37
CA LEU A 339 -0.17 -0.33 -14.52
C LEU A 339 -1.13 -1.53 -14.65
N LEU A 340 -2.44 -1.28 -14.74
CA LEU A 340 -3.46 -2.32 -14.91
C LEU A 340 -3.27 -3.10 -16.22
N VAL A 341 -3.07 -2.38 -17.32
CA VAL A 341 -2.79 -2.97 -18.64
C VAL A 341 -1.48 -3.77 -18.61
N GLY A 342 -0.45 -3.25 -17.93
CA GLY A 342 0.82 -3.95 -17.71
C GLY A 342 0.65 -5.26 -16.91
N ASN A 343 -0.10 -5.22 -15.81
CA ASN A 343 -0.28 -6.35 -14.90
C ASN A 343 -1.13 -7.47 -15.51
N ILE A 344 -2.19 -7.14 -16.25
CA ILE A 344 -3.06 -8.16 -16.85
C ILE A 344 -2.52 -8.60 -18.23
N GLY A 345 -2.28 -7.63 -19.11
CA GLY A 345 -1.88 -7.86 -20.50
C GLY A 345 -0.40 -8.18 -20.64
N GLY A 346 0.44 -7.32 -20.06
CA GLY A 346 1.90 -7.45 -20.10
C GLY A 346 2.38 -8.75 -19.45
N PHE A 347 1.86 -9.10 -18.26
CA PHE A 347 2.21 -10.37 -17.61
C PHE A 347 1.82 -11.58 -18.47
N LYS A 348 0.60 -11.62 -19.03
CA LYS A 348 0.14 -12.74 -19.87
C LYS A 348 0.95 -12.87 -21.15
N LEU A 349 1.39 -11.76 -21.74
CA LEU A 349 2.23 -11.75 -22.93
C LEU A 349 3.66 -12.18 -22.60
N LEU A 350 4.29 -11.57 -21.60
CA LEU A 350 5.67 -11.83 -21.21
C LEU A 350 5.86 -13.23 -20.65
N SER A 351 4.87 -13.77 -19.92
CA SER A 351 4.91 -15.15 -19.40
C SER A 351 4.85 -16.23 -20.48
N LYS A 352 4.45 -15.90 -21.73
CA LYS A 352 4.58 -16.81 -22.87
C LYS A 352 6.01 -16.89 -23.40
N CYS A 353 6.76 -15.80 -23.30
CA CYS A 353 8.07 -15.68 -23.94
C CYS A 353 9.25 -15.84 -22.95
N PHE A 354 9.04 -15.52 -21.67
CA PHE A 354 10.11 -15.42 -20.68
C PHE A 354 9.78 -16.16 -19.40
N SER A 355 10.82 -16.69 -18.75
CA SER A 355 10.69 -17.23 -17.39
C SER A 355 10.44 -16.09 -16.38
N SER A 356 9.86 -16.42 -15.22
CA SER A 356 9.54 -15.43 -14.18
C SER A 356 10.73 -14.59 -13.71
N GLN A 357 11.95 -15.14 -13.77
CA GLN A 357 13.17 -14.43 -13.40
C GLN A 357 13.54 -13.33 -14.41
N TRP A 358 13.42 -13.62 -15.70
CA TRP A 358 13.64 -12.61 -16.75
C TRP A 358 12.61 -11.49 -16.72
N ILE A 359 11.34 -11.82 -16.43
CA ILE A 359 10.28 -10.82 -16.26
C ILE A 359 10.61 -9.85 -15.13
N PHE A 360 11.13 -10.35 -14.01
CA PHE A 360 11.59 -9.52 -12.90
C PHE A 360 12.72 -8.57 -13.31
N HIS A 361 13.75 -9.07 -14.00
CA HIS A 361 14.86 -8.22 -14.47
C HIS A 361 14.39 -7.13 -15.44
N ILE A 362 13.52 -7.46 -16.40
CA ILE A 362 12.93 -6.50 -17.35
C ILE A 362 12.16 -5.40 -16.60
N SER A 363 11.38 -5.77 -15.57
CA SER A 363 10.67 -4.81 -14.72
C SER A 363 11.62 -3.85 -13.99
N CYS A 364 12.71 -4.38 -13.41
CA CYS A 364 13.72 -3.55 -12.76
C CYS A 364 14.39 -2.56 -13.73
N PHE A 365 14.83 -3.02 -14.90
CA PHE A 365 15.45 -2.15 -15.90
C PHE A 365 14.48 -1.10 -16.44
N SER A 366 13.22 -1.48 -16.68
CA SER A 366 12.17 -0.54 -17.11
C SER A 366 11.96 0.56 -16.07
N THR A 367 11.90 0.20 -14.78
CA THR A 367 11.72 1.14 -13.68
C THR A 367 12.88 2.14 -13.58
N VAL A 368 14.12 1.66 -13.69
CA VAL A 368 15.31 2.55 -13.73
C VAL A 368 15.25 3.49 -14.92
N GLY A 369 14.88 2.97 -16.10
CA GLY A 369 14.70 3.78 -17.31
C GLY A 369 13.70 4.92 -17.13
N VAL A 370 12.54 4.65 -16.52
CA VAL A 370 11.52 5.66 -16.23
C VAL A 370 12.07 6.77 -15.34
N TYR A 371 12.82 6.45 -14.28
CA TYR A 371 13.40 7.47 -13.40
C TYR A 371 14.54 8.26 -14.04
N VAL A 372 15.36 7.63 -14.88
CA VAL A 372 16.39 8.35 -15.65
C VAL A 372 15.74 9.34 -16.61
N VAL A 373 14.71 8.93 -17.35
CA VAL A 373 13.96 9.82 -18.24
C VAL A 373 13.30 10.96 -17.45
N PHE A 374 12.69 10.64 -16.31
CA PHE A 374 12.07 11.64 -15.44
C PHE A 374 13.10 12.67 -14.93
N GLY A 375 14.27 12.21 -14.47
CA GLY A 375 15.36 13.09 -14.02
C GLY A 375 15.91 13.98 -15.14
N LEU A 376 16.06 13.45 -16.35
CA LEU A 376 16.47 14.24 -17.53
C LEU A 376 15.43 15.29 -17.92
N HIS A 377 14.14 14.94 -17.86
CA HIS A 377 13.08 15.88 -18.17
C HIS A 377 13.02 17.05 -17.17
N PHE A 378 13.16 16.76 -15.87
CA PHE A 378 13.21 17.81 -14.84
C PHE A 378 14.43 18.71 -14.99
N ARG A 379 15.59 18.15 -15.33
CA ARG A 379 16.79 18.94 -15.64
C ARG A 379 16.54 19.88 -16.82
N ASN A 380 15.90 19.41 -17.89
CA ASN A 380 15.60 20.24 -19.05
C ASN A 380 14.58 21.35 -18.74
N ILE A 381 13.53 21.08 -17.95
CA ILE A 381 12.58 22.13 -17.50
C ILE A 381 13.29 23.17 -16.61
N GLY A 382 14.19 22.74 -15.73
CA GLY A 382 15.03 23.64 -14.94
C GLY A 382 15.97 24.50 -15.79
N VAL A 383 16.55 23.92 -16.86
CA VAL A 383 17.38 24.65 -17.83
C VAL A 383 16.53 25.67 -18.61
N TRP A 384 15.29 25.35 -19.01
CA TRP A 384 14.40 26.33 -19.65
C TRP A 384 14.02 27.50 -18.72
N ARG A 385 13.95 27.29 -17.39
CA ARG A 385 13.80 28.39 -16.41
C ARG A 385 15.03 29.28 -16.29
N PHE A 386 16.24 28.73 -16.48
CA PHE A 386 17.50 29.51 -16.43
C PHE A 386 17.85 30.17 -17.77
N SER A 387 17.43 29.62 -18.90
CA SER A 387 17.69 30.18 -20.23
C SER A 387 16.75 31.33 -20.63
N PHE A 388 15.73 31.62 -19.82
CA PHE A 388 14.81 32.77 -19.97
C PHE A 388 14.92 33.78 -18.82
N GLN A 389 15.94 33.67 -17.96
CA GLN A 389 16.44 34.78 -17.15
C GLN A 389 17.39 35.64 -17.99
#